data_AF-A0A534XHR4-F1
#
_entry.id   AF-A0A534XHR4-F1
#
_cell.length_a   1.000
_cell.length_b   1.000
_cell.length_c   1.000
_cell.angle_alpha   90.00
_cell.angle_beta   90.00
_cell.angle_gamma   90.00
#
_symmetry.space_group_name_H-M   'P 1'
#
loop_
_entity.id
_entity.type
_entity.pdbx_description
1 polymer ?
#
loop_
_entity_poly.entity_id
_entity_poly.type
_entity_poly.pdbx_seq_one_letter_code
_entity_poly.pdbx_strand_id
1 'polypeptide(L)'
;MALFFAGRFDTHARMGDGVALVSGLFFAILVMSLRHQRGAPAEAATIWGSVLAALALLPVVAQSPLPAWRSVAVLLFLGIFQIAGAYALFLRGLKTVTAVQASLVGMVEPIANPIWVFLVLGERPAPPAALGAAVVLGAIAWHTLGARAADAPLTPPPD
;
A
#
# COMPACT_ATOMS: atom_id res chain seq x y z
N MET A 1 -8.27 6.15 10.08
CA MET A 1 -7.17 7.12 9.96
C MET A 1 -7.11 8.10 11.14
N ALA A 2 -8.19 8.78 11.52
CA ALA A 2 -8.18 9.74 12.64
C ALA A 2 -7.63 9.21 14.00
N LEU A 3 -7.89 7.94 14.34
CA LEU A 3 -7.41 7.32 15.58
C LEU A 3 -5.89 7.09 15.65
N PHE A 4 -5.21 7.01 14.50
CA PHE A 4 -3.74 6.86 14.44
C PHE A 4 -3.02 8.20 14.69
N PHE A 5 -3.72 9.32 14.48
CA PHE A 5 -3.18 10.69 14.52
C PHE A 5 -3.62 11.51 15.75
N ALA A 6 -4.52 10.97 16.58
CA ALA A 6 -5.06 11.68 17.74
C ALA A 6 -4.03 12.01 18.84
N GLY A 7 -2.78 11.55 18.71
CA GLY A 7 -1.74 11.70 19.74
C GLY A 7 -0.77 12.88 19.59
N ARG A 8 -0.69 13.57 18.44
CA ARG A 8 0.27 14.68 18.24
C ARG A 8 -0.26 15.72 17.26
N PHE A 9 -1.15 16.60 17.74
CA PHE A 9 -1.53 17.82 17.01
C PHE A 9 -0.52 18.94 17.30
N ASP A 10 0.71 18.79 16.82
CA ASP A 10 1.65 19.92 16.72
C ASP A 10 1.34 20.72 15.45
N THR A 11 1.46 22.05 15.49
CA THR A 11 1.10 22.97 14.37
C THR A 11 1.85 22.67 13.05
N HIS A 12 2.99 21.96 13.10
CA HIS A 12 3.68 21.41 11.93
C HIS A 12 2.94 20.26 11.21
N ALA A 13 1.96 19.62 11.85
CA ALA A 13 1.21 18.49 11.31
C ALA A 13 0.25 18.85 10.16
N ARG A 14 -0.22 20.11 10.09
CA ARG A 14 -1.24 20.54 9.10
C ARG A 14 -0.76 20.51 7.65
N MET A 15 0.52 20.82 7.40
CA MET A 15 1.11 20.68 6.06
C MET A 15 1.23 19.20 5.68
N GLY A 16 1.55 18.33 6.64
CA GLY A 16 1.58 16.89 6.46
C GLY A 16 0.21 16.32 6.08
N ASP A 17 -0.85 16.76 6.76
CA ASP A 17 -2.23 16.37 6.45
C ASP A 17 -2.63 16.77 5.02
N GLY A 18 -2.25 17.98 4.58
CA GLY A 18 -2.48 18.44 3.21
C GLY A 18 -1.77 17.59 2.17
N VAL A 19 -0.49 17.26 2.40
CA VAL A 19 0.29 16.37 1.51
C VAL A 19 -0.30 14.97 1.50
N ALA A 20 -0.77 14.46 2.65
CA ALA A 20 -1.40 13.14 2.74
C ALA A 20 -2.70 13.05 1.91
N LEU A 21 -3.54 14.09 1.94
CA LEU A 21 -4.76 14.16 1.12
C LEU A 21 -4.43 14.17 -0.37
N VAL A 22 -3.45 14.99 -0.79
CA VAL A 22 -3.01 15.07 -2.19
C VAL A 22 -2.43 13.73 -2.65
N SER A 23 -1.63 13.07 -1.82
CA SER A 23 -1.09 11.74 -2.09
C SER A 23 -2.21 10.70 -2.28
N GLY A 24 -3.22 10.70 -1.40
CA GLY A 24 -4.39 9.83 -1.51
C GLY A 24 -5.19 10.05 -2.79
N LEU A 25 -5.34 11.31 -3.23
CA LEU A 25 -6.00 11.66 -4.50
C LEU A 25 -5.23 11.11 -5.70
N PHE A 26 -3.91 11.32 -5.76
CA PHE A 26 -3.07 10.77 -6.84
C PHE A 26 -3.11 9.24 -6.86
N PHE A 27 -3.13 8.59 -5.69
CA PHE A 27 -3.26 7.15 -5.60
C PHE A 27 -4.61 6.65 -6.16
N ALA A 28 -5.71 7.32 -5.81
CA ALA A 28 -7.03 6.99 -6.37
C ALA A 28 -7.08 7.15 -7.89
N ILE A 29 -6.49 8.24 -8.42
CA ILE A 29 -6.36 8.47 -9.87
C ILE A 29 -5.55 7.36 -10.53
N LEU A 30 -4.40 6.98 -9.96
CA LEU A 30 -3.56 5.90 -10.46
C LEU A 30 -4.35 4.58 -10.58
N VAL A 31 -5.09 4.22 -9.53
CA VAL A 31 -5.92 2.99 -9.52
C VAL A 31 -7.02 3.06 -10.59
N MET A 32 -7.72 4.20 -10.71
CA MET A 32 -8.73 4.37 -11.77
C MET A 32 -8.13 4.28 -13.17
N SER A 33 -7.00 4.94 -13.42
CA SER A 33 -6.30 4.90 -14.72
C SER A 33 -5.82 3.50 -15.08
N LEU A 34 -5.27 2.74 -14.12
CA LEU A 34 -4.89 1.34 -14.35
C LEU A 34 -6.10 0.45 -14.66
N ARG A 35 -7.25 0.70 -14.04
CA ARG A 35 -8.51 -0.04 -14.33
C ARG A 35 -9.11 0.32 -15.69
N HIS A 36 -8.93 1.55 -16.16
CA HIS A 36 -9.51 2.02 -17.42
C HIS A 36 -8.63 1.67 -18.64
N GLN A 37 -7.33 1.51 -18.46
CA GLN A 37 -6.42 1.10 -19.53
C GLN A 37 -6.50 -0.41 -19.78
N ARG A 38 -7.30 -0.79 -20.80
CA ARG A 38 -7.47 -2.19 -21.25
C ARG A 38 -6.44 -2.67 -22.28
N GLY A 39 -5.52 -1.81 -22.74
CA GLY A 39 -4.64 -2.10 -23.88
C GLY A 39 -3.15 -1.81 -23.69
N ALA A 40 -2.74 -1.10 -22.64
CA ALA A 40 -1.32 -0.84 -22.37
C ALA A 40 -0.77 -1.90 -21.39
N PRO A 41 0.45 -2.44 -21.61
CA PRO A 41 1.06 -3.36 -20.65
C PRO A 41 1.28 -2.61 -19.33
N ALA A 42 0.63 -3.06 -18.26
CA ALA A 42 0.73 -2.47 -16.91
C ALA A 42 2.20 -2.35 -16.45
N GLU A 43 3.04 -3.28 -16.89
CA GLU A 43 4.50 -3.27 -16.70
C GLU A 43 5.14 -1.96 -17.20
N ALA A 44 4.78 -1.50 -18.40
CA ALA A 44 5.34 -0.27 -18.97
C ALA A 44 4.86 0.97 -18.21
N ALA A 45 3.60 1.01 -17.79
CA ALA A 45 3.05 2.11 -17.02
C ALA A 45 3.76 2.25 -15.65
N THR A 46 4.03 1.13 -14.97
CA THR A 46 4.76 1.13 -13.70
C THR A 46 6.21 1.59 -13.88
N ILE A 47 6.92 1.08 -14.89
CA ILE A 47 8.32 1.46 -15.16
C ILE A 47 8.44 2.95 -15.49
N TRP A 48 7.63 3.46 -16.41
CA TRP A 48 7.65 4.87 -16.78
C TRP A 48 7.21 5.77 -15.62
N GLY A 49 6.25 5.34 -14.81
CA GLY A 49 5.87 6.04 -13.58
C GLY A 49 7.03 6.18 -12.61
N SER A 50 7.80 5.10 -12.38
CA SER A 50 8.99 5.14 -11.53
C SER A 50 10.09 6.04 -12.09
N VAL A 51 10.33 6.01 -13.40
CA VAL A 51 11.32 6.89 -14.06
C VAL A 51 10.93 8.36 -13.94
N LEU A 52 9.67 8.70 -14.23
CA LEU A 52 9.17 10.07 -14.09
C LEU A 52 9.25 10.57 -12.65
N ALA A 53 8.90 9.72 -11.67
CA ALA A 53 9.03 10.05 -10.25
C ALA A 53 10.49 10.30 -9.86
N ALA A 54 11.43 9.47 -10.33
CA ALA A 54 12.85 9.64 -10.08
C ALA A 54 13.38 10.95 -10.67
N LEU A 55 12.98 11.30 -11.90
CA LEU A 55 13.36 12.56 -12.55
C LEU A 55 12.77 13.78 -11.83
N ALA A 56 11.51 13.70 -11.40
CA ALA A 56 10.85 14.79 -10.67
C ALA A 56 11.50 15.05 -9.30
N LEU A 57 11.99 14.00 -8.63
CA LEU A 57 12.66 14.10 -7.33
C LEU A 57 14.16 14.42 -7.44
N LEU A 58 14.78 14.21 -8.61
CA LEU A 58 16.20 14.47 -8.85
C LEU A 58 16.68 15.86 -8.39
N PRO A 59 15.99 16.99 -8.71
CA PRO A 59 16.43 18.32 -8.26
C PRO A 59 16.37 18.50 -6.75
N VAL A 60 15.46 17.81 -6.05
CA VAL A 60 15.34 17.85 -4.58
C VAL A 60 16.48 17.04 -3.94
N VAL A 61 16.78 15.85 -4.48
CA VAL A 61 17.87 15.00 -4.00
C VAL A 61 19.23 15.63 -4.27
N ALA A 62 19.40 16.30 -5.41
CA ALA A 62 20.64 16.99 -5.77
C ALA A 62 21.03 18.12 -4.80
N GLN A 63 20.07 18.66 -4.05
CA GLN A 63 20.32 19.66 -3.00
C GLN A 63 20.77 19.05 -1.67
N SER A 64 20.67 17.71 -1.53
CA SER A 64 21.01 17.00 -0.30
C SER A 64 22.45 16.46 -0.33
N PRO A 65 23.09 16.28 0.84
CA PRO A 65 24.42 15.66 0.92
C PRO A 65 24.40 14.25 0.31
N LEU A 66 25.52 13.85 -0.30
CA LEU A 66 25.67 12.50 -0.84
C LEU A 66 25.47 11.46 0.28
N PRO A 67 24.60 10.46 0.07
CA PRO A 67 24.36 9.43 1.08
C PRO A 67 25.61 8.58 1.31
N ALA A 68 25.80 8.15 2.56
CA ALA A 68 26.85 7.18 2.88
C ALA A 68 26.63 5.87 2.09
N TRP A 69 27.72 5.16 1.79
CA TRP A 69 27.69 3.87 1.09
C TRP A 69 26.62 2.90 1.66
N ARG A 70 26.52 2.82 2.99
CA ARG A 70 25.54 1.96 3.65
C ARG A 70 24.11 2.35 3.31
N SER A 71 23.81 3.65 3.26
CA SER A 71 22.48 4.15 2.89
C SER A 71 22.16 3.85 1.43
N VAL A 72 23.14 3.97 0.53
CA VAL A 72 22.98 3.58 -0.88
C VAL A 72 22.68 2.09 -1.00
N ALA A 73 23.41 1.24 -0.28
CA ALA A 73 23.17 -0.20 -0.29
C ALA A 73 21.76 -0.57 0.22
N VAL A 74 21.29 0.09 1.29
CA VAL A 74 19.92 -0.10 1.81
C VAL A 74 18.87 0.38 0.80
N LEU A 75 19.08 1.54 0.16
CA LEU A 75 18.16 2.06 -0.86
C LEU A 75 18.08 1.14 -2.08
N LEU A 76 19.21 0.60 -2.53
CA LEU A 76 19.25 -0.38 -3.63
C LEU A 76 18.54 -1.68 -3.24
N PHE A 77 18.80 -2.19 -2.03
CA PHE A 77 18.11 -3.38 -1.52
C PHE A 77 16.58 -3.17 -1.48
N LEU A 78 16.14 -2.02 -0.96
CA LEU A 78 14.72 -1.67 -0.90
C LEU A 78 14.11 -1.55 -2.30
N GLY A 79 14.77 -0.83 -3.21
CA GLY A 79 14.28 -0.63 -4.57
C GLY A 79 14.19 -1.93 -5.37
N ILE A 80 15.23 -2.77 -5.31
CA ILE A 80 15.31 -4.01 -6.10
C ILE A 80 14.43 -5.10 -5.48
N PHE A 81 14.63 -5.40 -4.20
CA PHE A 81 13.99 -6.56 -3.58
C PHE A 81 12.56 -6.23 -3.12
N GLN A 82 12.38 -5.12 -2.41
CA GLN A 82 11.07 -4.78 -1.85
C GLN A 82 10.13 -4.23 -2.92
N ILE A 83 10.57 -3.30 -3.75
CA ILE A 83 9.69 -2.65 -4.75
C ILE A 83 9.61 -3.47 -6.03
N ALA A 84 10.72 -3.67 -6.75
CA ALA A 84 10.68 -4.35 -8.04
C ALA A 84 10.28 -5.83 -7.92
N GLY A 85 10.78 -6.52 -6.89
CA GLY A 85 10.39 -7.90 -6.58
C GLY A 85 8.89 -8.05 -6.29
N ALA A 86 8.32 -7.18 -5.44
CA ALA A 86 6.89 -7.20 -5.14
C ALA A 86 6.03 -6.89 -6.37
N TYR A 87 6.40 -5.88 -7.18
CA TYR A 87 5.68 -5.56 -8.41
C TYR A 87 5.70 -6.70 -9.42
N ALA A 88 6.85 -7.38 -9.60
CA ALA A 88 6.95 -8.52 -10.51
C ALA A 88 6.05 -9.68 -10.06
N LEU A 89 6.01 -9.99 -8.76
CA LEU A 89 5.11 -11.00 -8.18
C LEU A 89 3.65 -10.58 -8.31
N PHE A 90 3.33 -9.32 -8.04
CA PHE A 90 1.98 -8.77 -8.12
C PHE A 90 1.43 -8.83 -9.55
N LEU A 91 2.21 -8.37 -10.54
CA LEU A 91 1.82 -8.40 -11.95
C LEU A 91 1.69 -9.83 -12.49
N ARG A 92 2.48 -10.78 -12.00
CA ARG A 92 2.29 -12.22 -12.26
C ARG A 92 1.03 -12.76 -11.61
N GLY A 93 0.78 -12.42 -10.35
CA GLY A 93 -0.42 -12.80 -9.62
C GLY A 93 -1.68 -12.35 -10.34
N LEU A 94 -1.73 -11.09 -10.79
CA LEU A 94 -2.89 -10.51 -11.47
C LEU A 94 -3.29 -11.25 -12.77
N LYS A 95 -2.37 -12.02 -13.38
CA LYS A 95 -2.65 -12.88 -14.55
C LYS A 95 -3.35 -14.20 -14.17
N THR A 96 -3.37 -14.55 -12.89
CA THR A 96 -3.80 -15.88 -12.38
C THR A 96 -4.87 -15.84 -11.29
N VAL A 97 -4.99 -14.74 -10.55
CA VAL A 97 -6.00 -14.55 -9.49
C VAL A 97 -7.05 -13.52 -9.87
N THR A 98 -8.30 -13.77 -9.44
CA THR A 98 -9.42 -12.84 -9.66
C THR A 98 -9.24 -11.55 -8.85
N ALA A 99 -9.92 -10.48 -9.24
CA ALA A 99 -9.86 -9.19 -8.54
C ALA A 99 -10.19 -9.29 -7.04
N VAL A 100 -11.08 -10.22 -6.67
CA VAL A 100 -11.46 -10.50 -5.28
C VAL A 100 -10.32 -11.18 -4.51
N GLN A 101 -9.59 -12.11 -5.13
CA GLN A 101 -8.44 -12.75 -4.48
C GLN A 101 -7.27 -11.78 -4.32
N ALA A 102 -7.02 -10.92 -5.31
CA ALA A 102 -6.01 -9.88 -5.22
C ALA A 102 -6.33 -8.86 -4.11
N SER A 103 -7.60 -8.47 -3.93
CA SER A 103 -7.99 -7.57 -2.85
C SER A 103 -7.82 -8.22 -1.47
N LEU A 104 -8.15 -9.51 -1.32
CA LEU A 104 -7.92 -10.25 -0.08
C LEU A 104 -6.44 -10.32 0.31
N VAL A 105 -5.53 -10.55 -0.66
CA VAL A 105 -4.08 -10.51 -0.42
C VAL A 105 -3.65 -9.11 0.03
N GLY A 106 -4.20 -8.05 -0.59
CA GLY A 106 -3.97 -6.67 -0.16
C GLY A 106 -4.46 -6.38 1.26
N MET A 107 -5.48 -7.09 1.76
CA MET A 107 -5.93 -6.95 3.14
C MET A 107 -5.00 -7.63 4.16
N VAL A 108 -4.13 -8.55 3.73
CA VAL A 108 -3.12 -9.18 4.61
C VAL A 108 -1.99 -8.20 4.95
N GLU A 109 -1.62 -7.33 4.02
CA GLU A 109 -0.51 -6.38 4.17
C GLU A 109 -0.66 -5.44 5.39
N PRO A 110 -1.82 -4.79 5.63
CA PRO A 110 -2.06 -3.99 6.85
C PRO A 110 -1.94 -4.77 8.16
N ILE A 111 -2.18 -6.09 8.14
CA ILE A 111 -2.10 -6.97 9.32
C ILE A 111 -0.65 -7.40 9.55
N ALA A 112 0.05 -7.72 8.46
CA ALA A 112 1.43 -8.16 8.49
C ALA A 112 2.35 -7.06 9.02
N ASN A 113 2.16 -5.80 8.63
CA ASN A 113 3.03 -4.69 9.05
C ASN A 113 3.19 -4.55 10.57
N PRO A 114 2.10 -4.46 11.38
CA PRO A 114 2.19 -4.45 12.84
C PRO A 114 2.85 -5.69 13.44
N ILE A 115 2.59 -6.87 12.86
CA ILE A 115 3.19 -8.14 13.31
C ILE A 115 4.71 -8.11 13.10
N TRP A 116 5.17 -7.68 11.92
CA TRP A 116 6.60 -7.59 11.62
C TRP A 116 7.32 -6.59 12.53
N VAL A 117 6.74 -5.42 12.79
CA VAL A 117 7.33 -4.43 13.71
C VAL A 117 7.42 -4.99 15.13
N PHE A 118 6.36 -5.64 15.60
CA PHE A 118 6.36 -6.28 16.92
C PHE A 118 7.42 -7.39 17.03
N LEU A 119 7.56 -8.24 16.00
CA LEU A 119 8.50 -9.36 16.02
C LEU A 119 9.97 -8.94 15.85
N VAL A 120 10.25 -7.94 15.01
CA VAL A 120 11.63 -7.57 14.64
C VAL A 120 12.17 -6.45 15.53
N LEU A 121 11.37 -5.44 15.87
CA LEU A 121 11.80 -4.31 16.69
C LEU A 121 11.40 -4.47 18.17
N GLY A 122 10.47 -5.38 18.49
CA GLY A 122 9.99 -5.55 19.87
C GLY A 122 9.18 -4.36 20.41
N GLU A 123 8.88 -3.38 19.56
CA GLU A 123 8.12 -2.19 19.93
C GLU A 123 6.68 -2.57 20.23
N ARG A 124 6.29 -2.48 21.51
CA ARG A 124 4.89 -2.67 21.92
C ARG A 124 4.08 -1.50 21.37
N PRO A 125 3.04 -1.75 20.56
CA PRO A 125 2.24 -0.68 20.00
C PRO A 125 1.64 0.16 21.11
N ALA A 126 1.82 1.48 21.04
CA ALA A 126 1.21 2.40 22.00
C ALA A 126 -0.32 2.18 22.02
N PRO A 127 -1.00 2.35 23.17
CA PRO A 127 -2.44 2.10 23.30
C PRO A 127 -3.32 2.70 22.17
N PRO A 128 -3.10 3.93 21.67
CA PRO A 128 -3.89 4.46 20.55
C PRO A 128 -3.60 3.79 19.20
N ALA A 129 -2.34 3.37 18.94
CA ALA A 129 -1.98 2.64 17.72
C ALA A 129 -2.60 1.24 17.69
N ALA A 130 -2.66 0.57 18.84
CA ALA A 130 -3.34 -0.71 19.00
C ALA A 130 -4.85 -0.60 18.72
N LEU A 131 -5.48 0.47 19.19
CA LEU A 131 -6.90 0.74 18.95
C LEU A 131 -7.18 1.03 17.46
N GLY A 132 -6.31 1.80 16.81
CA GLY A 132 -6.38 2.03 15.36
C GLY A 132 -6.23 0.74 14.54
N ALA A 133 -5.28 -0.12 14.92
CA ALA A 133 -5.11 -1.44 14.30
C ALA A 133 -6.35 -2.33 14.48
N ALA A 134 -6.92 -2.39 15.69
CA ALA A 134 -8.11 -3.17 15.99
C ALA A 134 -9.33 -2.73 15.15
N VAL A 135 -9.52 -1.42 14.95
CA VAL A 135 -10.61 -0.89 14.10
C VAL A 135 -10.42 -1.26 12.64
N VAL A 136 -9.20 -1.16 12.09
CA VAL A 136 -8.92 -1.56 10.70
C VAL A 136 -9.15 -3.05 10.51
N LEU A 137 -8.63 -3.89 11.43
CA LEU A 137 -8.85 -5.33 11.41
C LEU A 137 -10.33 -5.70 11.52
N GLY A 138 -11.08 -5.00 12.39
CA GLY A 138 -12.53 -5.19 12.54
C GLY A 138 -13.30 -4.83 11.27
N ALA A 139 -12.95 -3.71 10.62
CA ALA A 139 -13.55 -3.30 9.35
C ALA A 139 -13.25 -4.29 8.21
N ILE A 140 -12.01 -4.77 8.15
CA ILE A 140 -11.58 -5.83 7.22
C ILE A 140 -12.40 -7.10 7.47
N ALA A 141 -12.45 -7.58 8.73
CA ALA A 141 -13.19 -8.78 9.09
C ALA A 141 -14.69 -8.65 8.75
N TRP A 142 -15.31 -7.52 9.08
CA TRP A 142 -16.71 -7.25 8.77
C TRP A 142 -16.98 -7.28 7.27
N HIS A 143 -16.16 -6.58 6.47
CA HIS A 143 -16.29 -6.56 5.02
C HIS A 143 -16.09 -7.95 4.41
N THR A 144 -15.10 -8.70 4.89
CA THR A 144 -14.77 -10.03 4.35
C THR A 144 -15.84 -11.07 4.69
N LEU A 145 -16.40 -11.01 5.90
CA LEU A 145 -17.48 -11.90 6.34
C LEU A 145 -18.83 -11.53 5.71
N GLY A 146 -19.10 -10.23 5.52
CA GLY A 146 -20.30 -9.73 4.84
C GLY A 146 -20.30 -9.99 3.32
N ALA A 147 -19.15 -9.88 2.65
CA ALA A 147 -19.02 -10.21 1.24
C ALA A 147 -19.24 -11.70 0.96
N ARG A 148 -18.77 -12.58 1.86
CA ARG A 148 -19.08 -14.03 1.80
C ARG A 148 -20.57 -14.34 1.96
N ALA A 149 -21.31 -13.50 2.68
CA ALA A 149 -22.76 -13.66 2.81
C ALA A 149 -23.53 -13.20 1.55
N ALA A 150 -22.95 -12.30 0.75
CA ALA A 150 -23.55 -11.82 -0.49
C ALA A 150 -23.30 -12.73 -1.70
N ASP A 151 -22.19 -13.50 -1.70
CA ASP A 151 -21.82 -14.46 -2.75
C ASP A 151 -22.39 -15.89 -2.53
N ALA A 152 -23.45 -16.06 -1.72
CA ALA A 152 -24.13 -17.34 -1.62
C ALA A 152 -24.75 -17.72 -2.98
N PRO A 153 -24.48 -18.92 -3.53
CA PRO A 153 -24.93 -19.27 -4.88
C PRO A 153 -26.46 -19.31 -4.96
N LEU A 154 -27.05 -18.37 -5.69
CA LEU A 154 -28.45 -18.41 -6.09
C LEU A 154 -28.60 -19.39 -7.26
N THR A 155 -28.80 -20.67 -6.93
CA THR A 155 -29.47 -21.78 -7.65
C THR A 155 -28.66 -23.09 -7.66
N PRO A 156 -29.26 -24.24 -7.26
CA PRO A 156 -28.71 -25.56 -7.59
C PRO A 156 -28.84 -25.81 -9.11
N PRO A 157 -27.96 -26.62 -9.72
CA PRO A 157 -28.05 -26.95 -11.15
C PRO A 157 -29.37 -27.66 -11.46
N PRO A 158 -29.99 -27.40 -12.63
CA PRO A 158 -31.10 -28.21 -13.10
C PRO A 158 -30.57 -29.61 -13.47
N ASP A 159 -31.01 -30.61 -12.71
CA ASP A 159 -31.93 -31.69 -13.15
C ASP A 159 -32.24 -32.65 -11.99
#